data_AF-A0AB37ZYR3-F1
#
_entry.id   AF-A0AB37ZYR3-F1
#
_cell.length_a   1.000
_cell.length_b   1.000
_cell.length_c   1.000
_cell.angle_alpha   90.00
_cell.angle_beta   90.00
_cell.angle_gamma   90.00
#
_symmetry.space_group_name_H-M   'P 1'
#
loop_
_entity.id
_entity.type
_entity.pdbx_description
1 polymer ?
#
loop_
_entity_poly.entity_id
_entity_poly.type
_entity_poly.pdbx_seq_one_letter_code
_entity_poly.pdbx_strand_id
1 'polypeptide(L)'
;MDTIGNRMRALRLNQGMTQSEAAQKSGISENYYSRIETGKNSPSLEKLTAIAKTLGVSLFHLLNDRIEEMENRVEIEEVRLCNIFKGIPDHQFQLVEGLIKQAARLRVLLDDNWKDILENGEYEKFSQSETQTPYDRKRPIVENYDNRDKTYQNVIRQLTELLPKDGAPKKNQRSKLLGR
;
A
#
# COMPACT_ATOMS: atom_id res chain seq x y z
N MET A 1 -0.28 6.59 -15.57
CA MET A 1 0.20 7.43 -14.46
C MET A 1 -0.99 8.08 -13.81
N ASP A 2 -1.11 7.95 -12.48
CA ASP A 2 -2.15 8.62 -11.70
C ASP A 2 -1.83 10.11 -11.62
N THR A 3 -2.41 10.92 -12.51
CA THR A 3 -2.16 12.37 -12.52
C THR A 3 -3.11 13.07 -11.56
N ILE A 4 -2.72 14.26 -11.12
CA ILE A 4 -3.61 15.16 -10.38
C ILE A 4 -4.95 15.40 -11.09
N GLY A 5 -4.95 15.41 -12.42
CA GLY A 5 -6.15 15.53 -13.23
C GLY A 5 -7.10 14.33 -13.08
N ASN A 6 -6.57 13.11 -13.00
CA ASN A 6 -7.37 11.92 -12.73
C ASN A 6 -7.98 11.95 -11.32
N ARG A 7 -7.20 12.41 -10.33
CA ARG A 7 -7.68 12.58 -8.94
C ARG A 7 -8.79 13.63 -8.85
N MET A 8 -8.61 14.79 -9.48
CA MET A 8 -9.64 15.81 -9.61
C MET A 8 -10.93 15.25 -10.23
N ARG A 9 -10.78 14.46 -11.30
CA ARG A 9 -11.90 13.83 -12.00
C ARG A 9 -12.66 12.85 -11.12
N ALA A 10 -11.94 11.96 -10.42
CA ALA A 10 -12.54 10.98 -9.52
C ALA A 10 -13.30 11.66 -8.37
N LEU A 11 -12.68 12.63 -7.69
CA LEU A 11 -13.31 13.39 -6.61
C LEU A 11 -14.55 14.15 -7.07
N ARG A 12 -14.47 14.77 -8.25
CA ARG A 12 -15.60 15.49 -8.85
C ARG A 12 -16.79 14.55 -9.13
N LEU A 13 -16.52 13.39 -9.72
CA LEU A 13 -17.56 12.40 -10.05
C LEU A 13 -18.18 11.80 -8.79
N ASN A 14 -17.40 11.56 -7.73
CA ASN A 14 -17.92 11.09 -6.44
C ASN A 14 -18.89 12.09 -5.78
N GLN A 15 -18.79 13.37 -6.14
CA GLN A 15 -19.72 14.42 -5.67
C GLN A 15 -20.85 14.71 -6.67
N GLY A 16 -20.96 13.94 -7.75
CA GLY A 16 -21.98 14.13 -8.77
C GLY A 16 -21.85 15.43 -9.57
N MET A 17 -20.68 16.10 -9.55
CA MET A 17 -20.50 17.39 -10.23
C MET A 17 -20.06 17.23 -11.69
N THR A 18 -20.51 18.13 -12.55
CA THR A 18 -20.00 18.34 -13.92
C THR A 18 -18.69 19.14 -13.91
N GLN A 19 -17.93 19.10 -15.00
CA GLN A 19 -16.71 19.91 -15.14
C GLN A 19 -17.03 21.42 -15.06
N SER A 20 -18.17 21.84 -15.60
CA SER A 20 -18.63 23.23 -15.57
C SER A 20 -18.91 23.70 -14.14
N GLU A 21 -19.64 22.91 -13.36
CA GLU A 21 -19.95 23.23 -11.95
C GLU A 21 -18.69 23.28 -11.09
N ALA A 22 -17.77 22.31 -11.27
CA ALA A 22 -16.51 22.29 -10.52
C ALA A 22 -15.61 23.48 -10.88
N ALA A 23 -15.57 23.87 -12.16
CA ALA A 23 -14.83 25.03 -12.62
C ALA A 23 -15.38 26.34 -12.04
N GLN A 24 -16.71 26.51 -12.12
CA GLN A 24 -17.40 27.69 -11.58
C GLN A 24 -17.15 27.84 -10.08
N LYS A 25 -17.33 26.77 -9.30
CA LYS A 25 -17.08 26.78 -7.85
C LYS A 25 -15.61 27.04 -7.49
N SER A 26 -14.69 26.62 -8.36
CA SER A 26 -13.25 26.83 -8.18
C SER A 26 -12.74 28.18 -8.72
N GLY A 27 -13.62 29.01 -9.29
CA GLY A 27 -13.24 30.33 -9.84
C GLY A 27 -12.38 30.27 -11.10
N ILE A 28 -12.47 29.20 -11.89
CA ILE A 28 -11.71 29.01 -13.13
C ILE A 28 -12.63 28.66 -14.31
N SER A 29 -12.13 28.79 -15.54
CA SER A 29 -12.93 28.45 -16.73
C SER A 29 -13.06 26.93 -16.90
N GLU A 30 -14.20 26.48 -17.44
CA GLU A 30 -14.46 25.07 -17.73
C GLU A 30 -13.39 24.46 -18.65
N ASN A 31 -13.00 25.18 -19.70
CA ASN A 31 -11.92 24.76 -20.60
C ASN A 31 -10.58 24.58 -19.83
N TYR A 32 -10.27 25.49 -18.90
CA TYR A 32 -9.07 25.36 -18.08
C TYR A 32 -9.15 24.14 -17.16
N TYR A 33 -10.29 23.94 -16.49
CA TYR A 33 -10.53 22.77 -15.62
C TYR A 33 -10.41 21.44 -16.40
N SER A 34 -11.03 21.35 -17.58
CA SER A 34 -10.97 20.18 -18.45
C SER A 34 -9.55 19.87 -18.94
N ARG A 35 -8.75 20.91 -19.24
CA ARG A 35 -7.33 20.74 -19.62
C ARG A 35 -6.47 20.26 -18.46
N ILE A 36 -6.83 20.58 -17.20
CA ILE A 36 -6.15 20.00 -16.04
C ILE A 36 -6.52 18.52 -15.89
N GLU A 37 -7.82 18.16 -15.97
CA GLU A 37 -8.26 16.76 -15.86
C GLU A 37 -7.61 15.85 -16.93
N THR A 38 -7.32 16.41 -18.11
CA THR A 38 -6.67 15.69 -19.21
C THR A 38 -5.14 15.76 -19.21
N GLY A 39 -4.53 16.38 -18.18
CA GLY A 39 -3.07 16.52 -18.05
C GLY A 39 -2.43 17.47 -19.05
N LYS A 40 -3.22 18.28 -19.77
CA LYS A 40 -2.76 19.22 -20.80
C LYS A 40 -2.39 20.60 -20.23
N ASN A 41 -2.67 20.85 -18.95
CA ASN A 41 -2.32 22.09 -18.25
C ASN A 41 -1.89 21.78 -16.81
N SER A 42 -0.84 22.48 -16.36
CA SER A 42 -0.37 22.45 -14.98
C SER A 42 -0.84 23.72 -14.25
N PRO A 43 -1.77 23.63 -13.28
CA PRO A 43 -2.31 24.78 -12.55
C PRO A 43 -1.32 25.34 -11.51
N SER A 44 -1.51 26.61 -11.14
CA SER A 44 -0.75 27.22 -10.03
C SER A 44 -1.21 26.67 -8.68
N LEU A 45 -0.36 26.82 -7.65
CA LEU A 45 -0.67 26.41 -6.29
C LEU A 45 -1.96 27.04 -5.75
N GLU A 46 -2.17 28.34 -6.03
CA GLU A 46 -3.38 29.07 -5.66
C GLU A 46 -4.64 28.43 -6.27
N LYS A 47 -4.61 28.12 -7.57
CA LYS A 47 -5.73 27.48 -8.27
C LYS A 47 -5.96 26.06 -7.78
N LEU A 48 -4.89 25.30 -7.51
CA LEU A 48 -5.00 23.97 -6.91
C LEU A 48 -5.63 24.01 -5.52
N THR A 49 -5.30 25.03 -4.72
CA THR A 49 -5.90 25.23 -3.40
C THR A 49 -7.40 25.50 -3.53
N ALA A 50 -7.81 26.35 -4.48
CA ALA A 50 -9.21 26.61 -4.77
C ALA A 50 -9.96 25.35 -5.23
N ILE A 51 -9.35 24.56 -6.12
CA ILE A 51 -9.92 23.29 -6.60
C ILE A 51 -10.04 22.27 -5.46
N ALA A 52 -9.00 22.10 -4.64
CA ALA A 52 -9.03 21.19 -3.49
C ALA A 52 -10.16 21.56 -2.52
N LYS A 53 -10.31 22.85 -2.22
CA LYS A 53 -11.41 23.37 -1.40
C LYS A 53 -12.78 23.08 -2.01
N THR A 54 -12.96 23.30 -3.31
CA THR A 54 -14.20 22.94 -4.02
C THR A 54 -14.52 21.46 -3.94
N LEU A 55 -13.49 20.61 -4.05
CA LEU A 55 -13.60 19.16 -3.97
C LEU A 55 -13.65 18.64 -2.52
N GLY A 56 -13.64 19.52 -1.51
CA GLY A 56 -13.76 19.12 -0.11
C GLY A 56 -12.58 18.32 0.43
N VAL A 57 -11.39 18.43 -0.19
CA VAL A 57 -10.18 17.71 0.22
C VAL A 57 -9.06 18.68 0.56
N SER A 58 -8.08 18.22 1.34
CA SER A 58 -6.86 19.00 1.56
C SER A 58 -6.05 19.09 0.26
N LEU A 59 -5.30 20.18 0.10
CA LEU A 59 -4.37 20.31 -1.03
C LEU A 59 -3.37 19.15 -1.06
N PHE A 60 -2.89 18.73 0.11
CA PHE A 60 -2.04 17.56 0.25
C PHE A 60 -2.71 16.32 -0.35
N HIS A 61 -3.96 16.02 0.01
CA HIS A 61 -4.70 14.88 -0.55
C HIS A 61 -4.89 14.97 -2.08
N LEU A 62 -5.11 16.17 -2.62
CA LEU A 62 -5.25 16.36 -4.07
C LEU A 62 -3.92 16.11 -4.81
N LEU A 63 -2.82 16.58 -4.21
CA LEU A 63 -1.46 16.39 -4.74
C LEU A 63 -0.97 14.95 -4.57
N ASN A 64 -1.37 14.29 -3.49
CA ASN A 64 -0.84 13.00 -3.07
C ASN A 64 -1.06 11.95 -4.15
N ASP A 65 0.04 11.49 -4.74
CA ASP A 65 0.01 10.31 -5.59
C ASP A 65 -0.07 9.10 -4.69
N ARG A 66 -1.18 8.35 -4.76
CA ARG A 66 -1.31 7.10 -4.00
C ARG A 66 -0.17 6.13 -4.32
N ILE A 67 0.44 6.25 -5.49
CA ILE A 67 1.65 5.53 -5.86
C ILE A 67 2.84 6.02 -5.01
N GLU A 68 3.10 7.32 -4.96
CA GLU A 68 4.22 7.90 -4.19
C GLU A 68 4.10 7.62 -2.68
N GLU A 69 2.91 7.77 -2.09
CA GLU A 69 2.70 7.43 -0.67
C GLU A 69 2.98 5.94 -0.40
N MET A 70 2.49 5.06 -1.27
CA MET A 70 2.71 3.63 -1.13
C MET A 70 4.19 3.27 -1.34
N GLU A 71 4.86 3.87 -2.33
CA GLU A 71 6.29 3.69 -2.58
C GLU A 71 7.13 4.15 -1.39
N ASN A 72 6.81 5.31 -0.79
CA ASN A 72 7.47 5.80 0.42
C ASN A 72 7.32 4.83 1.60
N ARG A 73 6.11 4.30 1.84
CA ARG A 73 5.88 3.29 2.89
C ARG A 73 6.64 2.00 2.63
N VAL A 74 6.74 1.59 1.36
CA VAL A 74 7.51 0.42 0.95
C VAL A 74 9.00 0.66 1.18
N GLU A 75 9.55 1.81 0.80
CA GLU A 75 10.96 2.15 1.00
C GLU A 75 11.35 2.15 2.49
N ILE A 76 10.50 2.73 3.35
CA ILE A 76 10.69 2.70 4.81
C ILE A 76 10.76 1.26 5.32
N GLU A 77 9.86 0.39 4.85
CA GLU A 77 9.81 -1.01 5.25
C GLU A 77 10.98 -1.81 4.67
N GLU A 78 11.44 -1.53 3.44
CA GLU A 78 12.65 -2.11 2.85
C GLU A 78 13.86 -1.82 3.72
N VAL A 79 14.04 -0.55 4.14
CA VAL A 79 15.13 -0.15 5.04
C VAL A 79 15.03 -0.91 6.37
N ARG A 80 13.83 -1.04 6.95
CA ARG A 80 13.62 -1.81 8.19
C ARG A 80 14.04 -3.28 8.02
N LEU A 81 13.61 -3.93 6.96
CA LEU A 81 13.91 -5.34 6.68
C LEU A 81 15.39 -5.55 6.35
N CYS A 82 16.02 -4.67 5.57
CA CYS A 82 17.47 -4.68 5.34
C CYS A 82 18.25 -4.63 6.65
N ASN A 83 17.83 -3.80 7.61
CA ASN A 83 18.47 -3.72 8.92
C ASN A 83 18.30 -5.00 9.75
N ILE A 84 17.13 -5.66 9.68
CA ILE A 84 16.87 -6.94 10.36
C ILE A 84 17.71 -8.06 9.76
N PHE A 85 17.83 -8.10 8.43
CA PHE A 85 18.48 -9.19 7.69
C PHE A 85 19.92 -8.88 7.26
N LYS A 86 20.56 -7.85 7.84
CA LYS A 86 21.96 -7.46 7.55
C LYS A 86 23.01 -8.55 7.78
N GLY A 87 22.67 -9.62 8.50
CA GLY A 87 23.55 -10.74 8.77
C GLY A 87 23.64 -11.76 7.64
N ILE A 88 22.80 -11.65 6.59
CA ILE A 88 22.84 -12.57 5.45
C ILE A 88 24.13 -12.34 4.65
N PRO A 89 24.87 -13.41 4.25
CA PRO A 89 26.11 -13.26 3.49
C PRO A 89 25.97 -12.57 2.13
N ASP A 90 26.94 -11.72 1.78
CA ASP A 90 26.93 -10.88 0.56
C ASP A 90 26.79 -11.65 -0.76
N HIS A 91 27.23 -12.91 -0.83
CA HIS A 91 27.09 -13.70 -2.06
C HIS A 91 25.62 -14.04 -2.40
N GLN A 92 24.69 -13.84 -1.46
CA GLN A 92 23.25 -14.05 -1.63
C GLN A 92 22.51 -12.73 -1.87
N PHE A 93 23.23 -11.62 -1.95
CA PHE A 93 22.68 -10.26 -1.91
C PHE A 93 21.59 -9.99 -2.96
N GLN A 94 21.80 -10.42 -4.22
CA GLN A 94 20.79 -10.21 -5.28
C GLN A 94 19.46 -10.92 -5.02
N LEU A 95 19.49 -12.13 -4.44
CA LEU A 95 18.29 -12.86 -4.06
C LEU A 95 17.60 -12.18 -2.87
N VAL A 96 18.39 -11.78 -1.88
CA VAL A 96 17.91 -11.15 -0.64
C VAL A 96 17.25 -9.82 -0.91
N GLU A 97 17.84 -8.97 -1.75
CA GLU A 97 17.30 -7.66 -2.12
C GLU A 97 15.89 -7.79 -2.74
N GLY A 98 15.72 -8.73 -3.68
CA GLY A 98 14.41 -8.99 -4.30
C GLY A 98 13.36 -9.48 -3.31
N LEU A 99 13.73 -10.41 -2.43
CA LEU A 99 12.85 -10.93 -1.38
C LEU A 99 12.47 -9.86 -0.35
N ILE A 100 13.41 -8.99 0.04
CA ILE A 100 13.15 -7.86 0.96
C ILE A 100 12.14 -6.89 0.34
N LYS A 101 12.35 -6.47 -0.91
CA LYS A 101 11.42 -5.60 -1.64
C LYS A 101 10.03 -6.22 -1.75
N GLN A 102 9.95 -7.52 -2.02
CA GLN A 102 8.67 -8.22 -2.06
C GLN A 102 7.99 -8.29 -0.69
N ALA A 103 8.74 -8.60 0.37
CA ALA A 103 8.23 -8.61 1.74
C ALA A 103 7.72 -7.23 2.18
N ALA A 104 8.43 -6.16 1.82
CA ALA A 104 8.03 -4.79 2.14
C ALA A 104 6.70 -4.41 1.48
N ARG A 105 6.55 -4.68 0.18
CA ARG A 105 5.29 -4.47 -0.56
C ARG A 105 4.13 -5.26 0.05
N LEU A 106 4.36 -6.53 0.38
CA LEU A 106 3.34 -7.37 1.02
C LEU A 106 2.94 -6.81 2.38
N ARG A 107 3.91 -6.35 3.19
CA ARG A 107 3.64 -5.78 4.51
C ARG A 107 2.75 -4.53 4.42
N VAL A 108 3.08 -3.61 3.51
CA VAL A 108 2.29 -2.39 3.27
C VAL A 108 0.85 -2.72 2.85
N LEU A 109 0.69 -3.69 1.93
CA LEU A 109 -0.63 -4.14 1.47
C LEU A 109 -1.43 -4.84 2.58
N LEU A 110 -0.78 -5.64 3.42
CA LEU A 110 -1.41 -6.30 4.56
C LEU A 110 -1.95 -5.30 5.57
N ASP A 111 -1.17 -4.27 5.90
CA ASP A 111 -1.61 -3.20 6.80
C ASP A 111 -2.84 -2.48 6.24
N ASP A 112 -2.90 -2.23 4.93
CA ASP A 112 -4.04 -1.56 4.28
C ASP A 112 -5.27 -2.46 4.21
N ASN A 113 -5.09 -3.75 3.90
CA ASN A 113 -6.16 -4.73 3.94
C ASN A 113 -6.73 -4.88 5.36
N TRP A 114 -5.87 -4.92 6.38
CA TRP A 114 -6.31 -5.04 7.77
C TRP A 114 -7.14 -3.83 8.21
N LYS A 115 -6.73 -2.61 7.84
CA LYS A 115 -7.52 -1.39 8.09
C LYS A 115 -8.92 -1.48 7.46
N ASP A 116 -9.01 -1.88 6.20
CA ASP A 116 -10.31 -2.04 5.53
C ASP A 116 -11.18 -3.10 6.23
N ILE A 117 -10.61 -4.25 6.60
CA ILE A 117 -11.35 -5.30 7.30
C ILE A 117 -11.85 -4.82 8.66
N LEU A 118 -11.04 -4.05 9.38
CA LEU A 118 -11.42 -3.46 10.67
C LEU A 118 -12.57 -2.46 10.52
N GLU A 119 -12.56 -1.65 9.47
CA GLU A 119 -13.56 -0.61 9.23
C GLU A 119 -14.87 -1.17 8.65
N ASN A 120 -14.78 -2.13 7.75
CA ASN A 120 -15.90 -2.60 6.91
C ASN A 120 -16.34 -4.03 7.22
N GLY A 121 -15.66 -4.72 8.14
CA GLY A 121 -15.92 -6.10 8.52
C GLY A 121 -15.44 -7.11 7.47
N GLU A 122 -15.50 -8.39 7.84
CA GLU A 122 -15.09 -9.50 6.97
C GLU A 122 -16.20 -9.96 6.00
N TYR A 123 -17.46 -9.71 6.38
CA TYR A 123 -18.64 -10.16 5.65
C TYR A 123 -19.51 -8.99 5.24
N GLU A 124 -20.16 -9.11 4.09
CA GLU A 124 -21.17 -8.16 3.61
C GLU A 124 -22.46 -8.90 3.25
N LYS A 125 -23.59 -8.21 3.37
CA LYS A 125 -24.86 -8.73 2.85
C LYS A 125 -24.83 -8.66 1.33
N PHE A 126 -25.07 -9.78 0.68
CA PHE A 126 -25.08 -9.90 -0.77
C PHE A 126 -26.40 -10.50 -1.26
N SER A 127 -26.91 -9.99 -2.37
CA SER A 127 -28.06 -10.54 -3.09
C SER A 127 -27.88 -10.37 -4.60
N GLN A 128 -28.29 -11.37 -5.39
CA GLN A 128 -28.21 -11.33 -6.86
C GLN A 128 -29.49 -10.82 -7.52
N SER A 129 -30.60 -10.70 -6.76
CA SER A 129 -31.86 -10.14 -7.24
C SER A 129 -32.61 -9.44 -6.11
N GLU A 130 -33.52 -8.52 -6.46
CA GLU A 130 -34.38 -7.84 -5.49
C GLU A 130 -35.31 -8.80 -4.73
N THR A 131 -35.59 -9.97 -5.32
CA THR A 131 -36.47 -11.01 -4.75
C THR A 131 -35.74 -12.00 -3.85
N GLN A 132 -34.42 -12.04 -3.88
CA GLN A 132 -33.62 -12.96 -3.07
C GLN A 132 -33.29 -12.31 -1.71
N THR A 133 -33.54 -13.04 -0.62
CA THR A 133 -33.13 -12.62 0.72
C THR A 133 -31.60 -12.50 0.79
N PRO A 134 -31.05 -11.34 1.18
CA PRO A 134 -29.60 -11.16 1.28
C PRO A 134 -28.97 -12.12 2.30
N TYR A 135 -27.82 -12.69 1.94
CA TYR A 135 -27.04 -13.58 2.81
C TYR A 135 -25.63 -13.02 3.06
N ASP A 136 -24.96 -13.51 4.11
CA ASP A 136 -23.60 -13.09 4.43
C ASP A 136 -22.59 -13.72 3.48
N ARG A 137 -21.77 -12.89 2.84
CA ARG A 137 -20.71 -13.31 1.94
C ARG A 137 -19.38 -12.74 2.42
N LYS A 138 -18.33 -13.57 2.46
CA LYS A 138 -16.97 -13.12 2.75
C LYS A 138 -16.52 -12.13 1.68
N ARG A 139 -16.02 -10.97 2.09
CA ARG A 139 -15.55 -9.93 1.17
C ARG A 139 -14.24 -10.39 0.50
N PRO A 140 -14.04 -10.16 -0.81
CA PRO A 140 -12.81 -10.57 -1.51
C PRO A 140 -11.52 -10.02 -0.90
N ILE A 141 -11.60 -8.87 -0.22
CA ILE A 141 -10.48 -8.24 0.48
C ILE A 141 -9.90 -9.14 1.58
N VAL A 142 -10.74 -9.95 2.23
CA VAL A 142 -10.33 -10.86 3.30
C VAL A 142 -9.58 -12.05 2.71
N GLU A 143 -10.05 -12.60 1.58
CA GLU A 143 -9.31 -13.65 0.86
C GLU A 143 -7.95 -13.14 0.36
N ASN A 144 -7.91 -11.90 -0.14
CA ASN A 144 -6.66 -11.26 -0.53
C ASN A 144 -5.70 -11.10 0.65
N TYR A 145 -6.20 -10.69 1.83
CA TYR A 145 -5.41 -10.60 3.05
C TYR A 145 -4.83 -11.97 3.42
N ASP A 146 -5.67 -13.00 3.53
CA ASP A 146 -5.26 -14.36 3.90
C ASP A 146 -4.18 -14.92 2.95
N ASN A 147 -4.33 -14.69 1.65
CA ASN A 147 -3.37 -15.14 0.65
C ASN A 147 -2.05 -14.37 0.72
N ARG A 148 -2.11 -13.04 0.89
CA ARG A 148 -0.93 -12.18 1.04
C ARG A 148 -0.16 -12.50 2.30
N ASP A 149 -0.86 -12.78 3.41
CA ASP A 149 -0.22 -13.11 4.69
C ASP A 149 0.57 -14.42 4.54
N LYS A 150 -0.05 -15.46 3.97
CA LYS A 150 0.65 -16.71 3.66
C LYS A 150 1.90 -16.48 2.80
N THR A 151 1.80 -15.65 1.76
CA THR A 151 2.97 -15.31 0.93
C THR A 151 4.03 -14.55 1.74
N TYR A 152 3.63 -13.58 2.57
CA TYR A 152 4.53 -12.80 3.42
C TYR A 152 5.27 -13.71 4.42
N GLN A 153 4.55 -14.57 5.14
CA GLN A 153 5.15 -15.55 6.06
C GLN A 153 6.16 -16.44 5.35
N ASN A 154 5.88 -16.87 4.12
CA ASN A 154 6.79 -17.67 3.32
C ASN A 154 8.06 -16.91 2.90
N VAL A 155 7.95 -15.63 2.53
CA VAL A 155 9.12 -14.79 2.18
C VAL A 155 9.97 -14.52 3.43
N ILE A 156 9.33 -14.17 4.55
CA ILE A 156 10.04 -13.95 5.83
C ILE A 156 10.75 -15.22 6.30
N ARG A 157 10.12 -16.39 6.17
CA ARG A 157 10.76 -17.68 6.46
C ARG A 157 12.00 -17.90 5.60
N GLN A 158 11.91 -17.68 4.28
CA GLN A 158 13.07 -17.80 3.38
C GLN A 158 14.20 -16.86 3.81
N LEU A 159 13.92 -15.57 4.05
CA LEU A 159 14.92 -14.61 4.52
C LEU A 159 15.57 -15.04 5.84
N THR A 160 14.78 -15.58 6.77
CA THR A 160 15.27 -16.09 8.06
C THR A 160 16.18 -17.32 7.89
N GLU A 161 15.86 -18.20 6.95
CA GLU A 161 16.67 -19.40 6.65
C GLU A 161 18.05 -19.08 6.05
N LEU A 162 18.20 -17.90 5.43
CA LEU A 162 19.47 -17.41 4.86
C LEU A 162 20.39 -16.76 5.91
N LEU A 163 19.88 -16.45 7.10
CA LEU A 163 20.73 -15.96 8.20
C LEU A 163 21.72 -17.05 8.64
N PRO A 164 22.95 -16.66 9.02
CA PRO A 164 23.89 -17.58 9.62
C PRO A 164 23.25 -18.27 10.83
N LYS A 165 23.27 -19.60 10.85
CA LYS A 165 22.82 -20.35 12.02
C LYS A 165 23.86 -20.16 13.12
N ASP A 166 23.54 -19.32 14.11
CA ASP A 166 24.39 -19.17 15.29
C ASP A 166 24.57 -20.54 15.97
N GLY A 167 25.78 -21.08 15.88
CA GLY A 167 26.27 -22.19 16.70
C GLY A 167 25.68 -23.57 16.44
N ALA A 168 26.28 -24.33 15.52
CA ALA A 168 26.49 -25.75 15.80
C ALA A 168 27.15 -25.86 17.20
N PRO A 169 26.74 -26.80 18.08
CA PRO A 169 27.28 -26.86 19.42
C PRO A 169 28.80 -27.04 19.35
N LYS A 170 29.56 -26.10 19.91
CA LYS A 170 30.99 -26.29 20.16
C LYS A 170 31.11 -27.55 21.02
N LYS A 171 31.63 -28.65 20.47
CA LYS A 171 32.06 -29.81 21.23
C LYS A 171 33.04 -29.32 22.29
N ASN A 172 32.57 -29.14 23.52
CA ASN A 172 33.42 -28.79 24.65
C ASN A 172 34.39 -29.97 24.86
N GLN A 173 35.64 -29.82 24.44
CA GLN A 173 36.76 -30.71 24.77
C GLN A 173 37.16 -30.60 26.26
N ARG A 174 36.20 -30.43 27.17
CA ARG A 174 36.42 -30.28 28.62
C ARG A 174 35.63 -31.27 29.47
N SER A 175 35.36 -32.47 28.97
CA SER A 175 34.89 -33.59 29.84
C SER A 175 35.87 -34.77 29.92
N LYS A 176 37.12 -34.64 29.44
CA LYS A 176 38.17 -35.65 29.63
C LYS A 176 39.08 -35.40 30.84
N LEU A 177 38.76 -34.44 31.71
CA LEU A 177 39.60 -34.08 32.87
C LEU A 177 38.96 -34.30 34.24
N LEU A 178 37.82 -34.97 34.32
CA LEU A 178 37.30 -35.50 35.58
C LEU A 178 36.97 -36.98 35.40
N GLY A 179 38.03 -37.78 35.39
CA GLY A 179 37.93 -39.15 35.86
C GLY A 179 38.09 -39.12 37.37
N ARG A 180 37.07 -39.62 38.07
CA ARG A 180 37.15 -40.49 39.25
C ARG A 180 35.78 -41.12 39.47
#